data_AF-A0AAW2H710-F1
#
_entry.id   AF-A0AAW2H710-F1
#
_cell.length_a   1.000
_cell.length_b   1.000
_cell.length_c   1.000
_cell.angle_alpha   90.00
_cell.angle_beta   90.00
_cell.angle_gamma   90.00
#
_symmetry.space_group_name_H-M   'P 1'
#
loop_
_entity.id
_entity.type
_entity.pdbx_description
1 polymer ?
#
loop_
_entity_poly.entity_id
_entity_poly.type
_entity_poly.pdbx_seq_one_letter_code
_entity_poly.pdbx_strand_id
1 'polypeptide(L)'
;MEVTDLVQNSQKLLESIKKTLKQSDFVTDKLTKNLSDIESALDLKTPEREGRGMSDCMSMSKKRSKSVARSRFERRFSSEDVLESKSRTASSSLDRSGQWSRLAAMLESAPVLSEATVREWAAEMFVALETLHRWGVTCRDLHPGNILLDESGHLLLTFQLYWRGVDSPVSEEAVAGLYAAPETTKIFPVTPAADWWSYGALLFRLLTGKSLSSCYPGGIFSHTIITFPEFLSPEACSLLTELLRYDPTERLGGGVNGSDDIKCHPFFSSIDWQVVYECL
;
A
#
# COMPACT_ATOMS: atom_id res chain seq x y z
N MET A 1 -14.94 -12.49 28.98
CA MET A 1 -14.00 -13.06 27.99
C MET A 1 -12.76 -13.44 28.77
N GLU A 2 -12.58 -14.73 28.96
CA GLU A 2 -11.48 -15.28 29.76
C GLU A 2 -10.22 -15.45 28.89
N VAL A 3 -9.06 -15.62 29.55
CA VAL A 3 -7.78 -15.85 28.84
C VAL A 3 -7.83 -17.15 28.02
N THR A 4 -8.61 -18.12 28.48
CA THR A 4 -8.97 -19.37 27.78
C THR A 4 -9.63 -19.14 26.42
N ASP A 5 -10.60 -18.22 26.33
CA ASP A 5 -11.27 -17.86 25.07
C ASP A 5 -10.27 -17.32 24.03
N LEU A 6 -9.37 -16.43 24.49
CA LEU A 6 -8.38 -15.77 23.65
C LEU A 6 -7.33 -16.75 23.11
N VAL A 7 -6.90 -17.72 23.94
CA VAL A 7 -6.01 -18.82 23.54
C VAL A 7 -6.69 -19.74 22.53
N GLN A 8 -7.96 -20.11 22.73
CA GLN A 8 -8.68 -20.95 21.75
C GLN A 8 -8.89 -20.23 20.42
N ASN A 9 -9.19 -18.93 20.43
CA ASN A 9 -9.46 -18.18 19.20
C ASN A 9 -8.17 -17.92 18.40
N SER A 10 -7.04 -17.64 19.06
CA SER A 10 -5.74 -17.54 18.40
C SER A 10 -5.27 -18.89 17.82
N GLN A 11 -5.53 -20.01 18.50
CA GLN A 11 -5.26 -21.36 17.96
C GLN A 11 -6.10 -21.67 16.71
N LYS A 12 -7.41 -21.35 16.71
CA LYS A 12 -8.28 -21.49 15.53
C LYS A 12 -7.80 -20.65 14.35
N LEU A 13 -7.37 -19.42 14.60
CA LEU A 13 -6.82 -18.51 13.58
C LEU A 13 -5.55 -19.11 12.95
N LEU A 14 -4.62 -19.61 13.77
CA LEU A 14 -3.37 -20.23 13.30
C LEU A 14 -3.61 -21.48 12.45
N GLU A 15 -4.56 -22.35 12.80
CA GLU A 15 -4.90 -23.51 11.95
C GLU A 15 -5.61 -23.10 10.65
N SER A 16 -6.41 -22.02 10.67
CA SER A 16 -6.99 -21.46 9.44
C SER A 16 -5.90 -20.93 8.50
N ILE A 17 -4.94 -20.17 9.02
CA ILE A 17 -3.80 -19.64 8.25
C ILE A 17 -2.95 -20.79 7.66
N LYS A 18 -2.62 -21.82 8.46
CA LYS A 18 -1.91 -23.02 7.97
C LYS A 18 -2.67 -23.74 6.86
N LYS A 19 -4.00 -23.78 6.93
CA LYS A 19 -4.84 -24.39 5.89
C LYS A 19 -4.80 -23.58 4.60
N THR A 20 -4.93 -22.26 4.67
CA THR A 20 -4.82 -21.37 3.50
C THR A 20 -3.45 -21.47 2.84
N LEU A 21 -2.36 -21.48 3.62
CA LEU A 21 -1.00 -21.65 3.10
C LEU A 21 -0.81 -22.98 2.36
N LYS A 22 -1.30 -24.09 2.92
CA LYS A 22 -1.30 -25.39 2.21
C LYS A 22 -2.14 -25.40 0.93
N GLN A 23 -3.15 -24.54 0.82
CA GLN A 23 -3.93 -24.37 -0.40
C GLN A 23 -3.20 -23.51 -1.43
N SER A 24 -2.43 -22.49 -1.03
CA SER A 24 -1.54 -21.76 -1.95
C SER A 24 -0.40 -22.63 -2.46
N ASP A 25 0.23 -23.44 -1.58
CA ASP A 25 1.30 -24.38 -1.98
C ASP A 25 0.80 -25.41 -3.01
N PHE A 26 -0.41 -25.95 -2.81
CA PHE A 26 -1.04 -26.85 -3.78
C PHE A 26 -1.39 -26.17 -5.12
N VAL A 27 -1.65 -24.86 -5.12
CA VAL A 27 -1.90 -24.09 -6.35
C VAL A 27 -0.59 -23.75 -7.06
N THR A 28 0.49 -23.42 -6.35
CA THR A 28 1.80 -23.15 -6.96
C THR A 28 2.45 -24.42 -7.53
N ASP A 29 2.34 -25.57 -6.87
CA ASP A 29 2.72 -26.88 -7.43
C ASP A 29 1.95 -27.20 -8.72
N LYS A 30 0.66 -26.84 -8.78
CA LYS A 30 -0.20 -27.06 -9.95
C LYS A 30 0.12 -26.10 -11.10
N LEU A 31 0.46 -24.84 -10.79
CA LEU A 31 0.86 -23.83 -11.78
C LEU A 31 2.25 -24.10 -12.36
N THR A 32 3.23 -24.46 -11.52
CA THR A 32 4.58 -24.82 -11.97
C THR A 32 4.58 -26.06 -12.86
N LYS A 33 3.77 -27.08 -12.53
CA LYS A 33 3.57 -28.22 -13.41
C LYS A 33 2.99 -27.82 -14.77
N ASN A 34 1.91 -27.04 -14.77
CA ASN A 34 1.29 -26.55 -16.02
C ASN A 34 2.29 -25.72 -16.87
N LEU A 35 3.18 -24.94 -16.24
CA LEU A 35 4.25 -24.22 -16.94
C LEU A 35 5.26 -25.18 -17.60
N SER A 36 5.73 -26.21 -16.90
CA SER A 36 6.62 -27.21 -17.51
C SER A 36 5.97 -28.00 -18.65
N ASP A 37 4.67 -28.29 -18.53
CA ASP A 37 3.90 -28.93 -19.61
C ASP A 37 3.79 -27.99 -20.84
N ILE A 38 3.64 -26.67 -20.64
CA ILE A 38 3.61 -25.65 -21.71
C ILE A 38 4.99 -25.46 -22.36
N GLU A 39 6.08 -25.37 -21.58
CA GLU A 39 7.45 -25.24 -22.10
C GLU A 39 7.81 -26.45 -23.00
N SER A 40 7.45 -27.66 -22.58
CA SER A 40 7.66 -28.87 -23.39
C SER A 40 6.88 -28.90 -24.72
N ALA A 41 5.78 -28.14 -24.82
CA ALA A 41 4.97 -28.03 -26.03
C ALA A 41 5.50 -26.97 -27.02
N LEU A 42 6.39 -26.08 -26.58
CA LEU A 42 6.93 -24.98 -27.40
C LEU A 42 8.23 -25.34 -28.12
N ASP A 43 9.03 -26.28 -27.60
CA ASP A 43 10.39 -26.60 -28.11
C ASP A 43 10.41 -27.49 -29.38
N LEU A 44 9.41 -27.31 -30.26
CA LEU A 44 9.26 -28.06 -31.52
C LEU A 44 9.00 -27.13 -32.74
N LYS A 45 9.92 -26.18 -32.98
CA LYS A 45 10.46 -25.81 -34.31
C LYS A 45 11.41 -24.60 -34.27
N THR A 46 12.65 -24.81 -34.69
CA THR A 46 13.25 -24.08 -35.85
C THR A 46 14.53 -24.79 -36.31
N PRO A 47 14.88 -24.76 -37.61
CA PRO A 47 16.01 -25.52 -38.15
C PRO A 47 17.32 -24.71 -38.15
N GLU A 48 18.44 -25.42 -38.02
CA GLU A 48 19.80 -24.87 -38.18
C GLU A 48 20.05 -24.36 -39.62
N ARG A 49 20.92 -23.35 -39.77
CA ARG A 49 21.68 -23.11 -41.01
C ARG A 49 23.01 -22.41 -40.74
N GLU A 50 24.02 -22.78 -41.53
CA GLU A 50 25.43 -22.51 -41.27
C GLU A 50 25.98 -21.23 -41.95
N GLY A 51 26.96 -20.59 -41.30
CA GLY A 51 28.31 -20.49 -41.90
C GLY A 51 28.82 -19.14 -42.44
N ARG A 52 30.11 -18.87 -42.13
CA ARG A 52 31.03 -17.83 -42.65
C ARG A 52 30.76 -16.38 -42.21
N GLY A 53 31.76 -15.51 -41.96
CA GLY A 53 33.21 -15.74 -41.78
C GLY A 53 34.12 -14.58 -42.25
N MET A 54 34.85 -13.92 -41.32
CA MET A 54 35.84 -12.82 -41.49
C MET A 54 35.34 -11.50 -42.16
N SER A 55 35.83 -10.29 -41.85
CA SER A 55 36.62 -9.71 -40.73
C SER A 55 36.36 -8.16 -40.72
N ASP A 56 37.15 -7.15 -40.29
CA ASP A 56 38.54 -6.97 -39.82
C ASP A 56 38.76 -5.57 -39.16
N CYS A 57 40.01 -5.18 -38.92
CA CYS A 57 40.57 -3.81 -38.77
C CYS A 57 40.45 -3.02 -37.44
N MET A 58 41.53 -3.11 -36.65
CA MET A 58 42.21 -2.11 -35.81
C MET A 58 41.54 -0.76 -35.41
N SER A 59 41.66 -0.43 -34.11
CA SER A 59 42.65 0.58 -33.62
C SER A 59 42.82 0.52 -32.08
N MET A 60 43.80 1.25 -31.51
CA MET A 60 44.32 1.04 -30.14
C MET A 60 44.09 2.21 -29.16
N SER A 61 43.92 1.92 -27.86
CA SER A 61 44.91 2.36 -26.83
C SER A 61 44.65 1.92 -25.36
N LYS A 62 45.69 1.34 -24.74
CA LYS A 62 46.26 1.66 -23.40
C LYS A 62 45.26 1.86 -22.22
N LYS A 63 45.23 1.00 -21.20
CA LYS A 63 46.28 0.92 -20.16
C LYS A 63 46.21 -0.36 -19.27
N ARG A 64 47.38 -0.68 -18.70
CA ARG A 64 47.75 -1.76 -17.76
C ARG A 64 46.73 -2.09 -16.64
N SER A 65 46.58 -3.39 -16.36
CA SER A 65 46.77 -3.96 -15.01
C SER A 65 47.05 -5.47 -15.04
N LYS A 66 48.12 -5.89 -14.35
CA LYS A 66 48.56 -7.27 -14.05
C LYS A 66 49.58 -7.17 -12.89
N SER A 67 49.72 -8.12 -11.96
CA SER A 67 48.91 -9.31 -11.60
C SER A 67 49.53 -9.96 -10.33
N VAL A 68 49.13 -11.22 -10.05
CA VAL A 68 49.75 -12.24 -9.19
C VAL A 68 49.08 -12.44 -7.83
N ALA A 69 48.70 -13.69 -7.57
CA ALA A 69 48.18 -14.19 -6.30
C ALA A 69 49.00 -15.42 -5.84
N ARG A 70 49.08 -15.61 -4.52
CA ARG A 70 49.37 -16.87 -3.81
C ARG A 70 48.93 -16.67 -2.35
N SER A 71 48.07 -17.53 -1.79
CA SER A 71 48.40 -18.78 -1.08
C SER A 71 49.01 -18.54 0.31
N ARG A 72 48.60 -19.17 1.43
CA ARG A 72 47.49 -20.12 1.76
C ARG A 72 47.55 -20.36 3.30
N PHE A 73 46.45 -20.85 3.89
CA PHE A 73 46.40 -21.59 5.19
C PHE A 73 46.36 -20.78 6.51
N GLU A 74 45.29 -21.01 7.31
CA GLU A 74 45.16 -20.99 8.80
C GLU A 74 45.79 -19.84 9.66
N ARG A 75 45.17 -19.26 10.71
CA ARG A 75 44.19 -19.81 11.70
C ARG A 75 43.63 -18.71 12.66
N ARG A 76 42.34 -18.81 13.06
CA ARG A 76 41.66 -18.25 14.27
C ARG A 76 41.41 -16.71 14.43
N PHE A 77 40.35 -16.42 15.22
CA PHE A 77 39.75 -15.10 15.59
C PHE A 77 39.05 -14.37 14.41
N SER A 78 37.96 -13.60 14.58
CA SER A 78 37.21 -13.16 15.79
C SER A 78 35.68 -13.12 15.55
N SER A 79 34.89 -12.67 16.54
CA SER A 79 33.42 -12.74 16.58
C SER A 79 32.65 -11.72 15.70
N GLU A 80 32.91 -11.64 14.40
CA GLU A 80 32.24 -10.69 13.49
C GLU A 80 31.38 -11.34 12.38
N ASP A 81 31.43 -12.67 12.21
CA ASP A 81 30.67 -13.45 11.20
C ASP A 81 29.16 -13.61 11.52
N VAL A 82 28.45 -12.52 11.80
CA VAL A 82 26.98 -12.49 12.02
C VAL A 82 26.25 -11.65 10.96
N LEU A 83 26.98 -10.91 10.11
CA LEU A 83 26.42 -10.15 8.99
C LEU A 83 26.87 -10.73 7.65
N GLU A 84 25.98 -10.60 6.64
CA GLU A 84 26.16 -11.02 5.24
C GLU A 84 26.22 -12.54 4.95
N SER A 85 25.08 -13.22 5.13
CA SER A 85 24.71 -14.37 4.27
C SER A 85 23.45 -14.04 3.46
N LYS A 86 23.65 -13.61 2.21
CA LYS A 86 22.57 -13.24 1.27
C LYS A 86 21.82 -14.47 0.74
N SER A 87 20.70 -14.83 1.36
CA SER A 87 19.71 -15.73 0.74
C SER A 87 18.96 -15.00 -0.37
N ARG A 88 19.23 -15.37 -1.63
CA ARG A 88 18.54 -14.82 -2.81
C ARG A 88 17.14 -15.44 -2.98
N THR A 89 16.16 -14.93 -2.26
CA THR A 89 14.74 -15.12 -2.59
C THR A 89 14.22 -13.89 -3.31
N ALA A 90 13.88 -14.02 -4.58
CA ALA A 90 13.35 -12.93 -5.40
C ALA A 90 11.87 -12.65 -5.06
N SER A 91 11.62 -12.03 -3.90
CA SER A 91 10.44 -11.19 -3.75
C SER A 91 10.72 -9.90 -4.49
N SER A 92 9.90 -9.57 -5.50
CA SER A 92 9.93 -8.25 -6.13
C SER A 92 9.61 -7.20 -5.06
N SER A 93 10.60 -6.38 -4.70
CA SER A 93 10.38 -5.24 -3.81
C SER A 93 9.41 -4.28 -4.49
N LEU A 94 8.14 -4.31 -4.06
CA LEU A 94 7.09 -3.43 -4.55
C LEU A 94 7.54 -1.98 -4.31
N ASP A 95 7.90 -1.28 -5.39
CA ASP A 95 8.46 0.07 -5.34
C ASP A 95 7.35 1.08 -5.04
N ARG A 96 6.92 1.09 -3.78
CA ARG A 96 5.89 2.00 -3.24
C ARG A 96 6.29 3.46 -3.46
N SER A 97 7.57 3.77 -3.32
CA SER A 97 8.16 5.05 -3.68
C SER A 97 7.94 5.41 -5.15
N GLY A 98 8.26 4.52 -6.09
CA GLY A 98 8.13 4.75 -7.53
C GLY A 98 6.69 4.75 -8.04
N GLN A 99 5.82 3.89 -7.52
CA GLN A 99 4.39 3.91 -7.85
C GLN A 99 3.72 5.19 -7.35
N TRP A 100 3.88 5.54 -6.07
CA TRP A 100 3.36 6.82 -5.58
C TRP A 100 4.01 8.00 -6.29
N SER A 101 5.30 7.97 -6.64
CA SER A 101 5.93 9.05 -7.42
C SER A 101 5.29 9.23 -8.80
N ARG A 102 4.78 8.16 -9.44
CA ARG A 102 4.03 8.25 -10.71
C ARG A 102 2.63 8.81 -10.49
N LEU A 103 1.93 8.39 -9.44
CA LEU A 103 0.61 8.90 -9.07
C LEU A 103 0.67 10.38 -8.64
N ALA A 104 1.71 10.78 -7.89
CA ALA A 104 2.02 12.17 -7.55
C ALA A 104 2.36 13.00 -8.78
N ALA A 105 3.24 12.50 -9.66
CA ALA A 105 3.56 13.20 -10.91
C ALA A 105 2.34 13.35 -11.82
N MET A 106 1.41 12.38 -11.84
CA MET A 106 0.11 12.52 -12.50
C MET A 106 -0.74 13.63 -11.84
N LEU A 107 -0.89 13.63 -10.52
CA LEU A 107 -1.61 14.69 -9.78
C LEU A 107 -0.99 16.09 -9.91
N GLU A 108 0.31 16.18 -10.21
CA GLU A 108 1.05 17.44 -10.38
C GLU A 108 1.18 17.90 -11.85
N SER A 109 0.84 17.05 -12.84
CA SER A 109 0.96 17.38 -14.27
C SER A 109 -0.30 17.20 -15.11
N ALA A 110 -1.29 16.44 -14.64
CA ALA A 110 -2.60 16.31 -15.27
C ALA A 110 -3.55 17.44 -14.82
N PRO A 111 -4.62 17.73 -15.60
CA PRO A 111 -5.80 18.37 -15.02
C PRO A 111 -6.35 17.52 -13.88
N VAL A 112 -7.02 18.18 -12.92
CA VAL A 112 -7.62 17.55 -11.72
C VAL A 112 -8.39 16.28 -12.09
N LEU A 113 -8.18 15.19 -11.33
CA LEU A 113 -8.87 13.92 -11.55
C LEU A 113 -10.38 14.12 -11.54
N SER A 114 -11.10 13.42 -12.42
CA SER A 114 -12.56 13.53 -12.45
C SER A 114 -13.15 13.01 -11.14
N GLU A 115 -14.16 13.70 -10.60
CA GLU A 115 -14.81 13.23 -9.36
C GLU A 115 -15.43 11.84 -9.51
N ALA A 116 -15.74 11.39 -10.73
CA ALA A 116 -16.17 10.01 -11.00
C ALA A 116 -15.04 9.02 -10.70
N THR A 117 -13.86 9.23 -11.27
CA THR A 117 -12.66 8.41 -11.01
C THR A 117 -12.28 8.41 -9.53
N VAL A 118 -12.33 9.58 -8.88
CA VAL A 118 -12.02 9.67 -7.44
C VAL A 118 -13.09 8.97 -6.60
N ARG A 119 -14.37 8.97 -7.01
CA ARG A 119 -15.46 8.25 -6.33
C ARG A 119 -15.33 6.73 -6.46
N GLU A 120 -14.90 6.23 -7.62
CA GLU A 120 -14.61 4.81 -7.86
C GLU A 120 -13.46 4.34 -6.94
N TRP A 121 -12.31 5.02 -6.99
CA TRP A 121 -11.17 4.77 -6.10
C TRP A 121 -11.51 4.94 -4.61
N ALA A 122 -12.37 5.91 -4.27
CA ALA A 122 -12.84 6.11 -2.90
C ALA A 122 -13.70 4.93 -2.39
N ALA A 123 -14.48 4.30 -3.26
CA ALA A 123 -15.27 3.12 -2.91
C ALA A 123 -14.36 1.88 -2.70
N GLU A 124 -13.37 1.68 -3.56
CA GLU A 124 -12.36 0.62 -3.42
C GLU A 124 -11.56 0.76 -2.11
N MET A 125 -11.06 1.97 -1.82
CA MET A 125 -10.40 2.30 -0.55
C MET A 125 -11.31 2.07 0.66
N PHE A 126 -12.60 2.42 0.54
CA PHE A 126 -13.56 2.23 1.63
C PHE A 126 -13.75 0.74 1.97
N VAL A 127 -13.95 -0.12 0.95
CA VAL A 127 -14.18 -1.56 1.14
C VAL A 127 -12.97 -2.23 1.78
N ALA A 128 -11.75 -1.82 1.37
CA ALA A 128 -10.52 -2.29 2.00
C ALA A 128 -10.44 -1.91 3.50
N LEU A 129 -10.73 -0.64 3.84
CA LEU A 129 -10.69 -0.16 5.23
C LEU A 129 -11.77 -0.79 6.10
N GLU A 130 -13.02 -0.89 5.61
CA GLU A 130 -14.11 -1.56 6.33
C GLU A 130 -13.75 -3.03 6.63
N THR A 131 -13.14 -3.73 5.68
CA THR A 131 -12.74 -5.13 5.86
C THR A 131 -11.68 -5.28 6.95
N LEU A 132 -10.68 -4.39 6.98
CA LEU A 132 -9.68 -4.33 8.05
C LEU A 132 -10.30 -4.01 9.41
N HIS A 133 -11.20 -3.03 9.48
CA HIS A 133 -11.92 -2.63 10.70
C HIS A 133 -12.77 -3.77 11.25
N ARG A 134 -13.45 -4.53 10.37
CA ARG A 134 -14.23 -5.73 10.72
C ARG A 134 -13.38 -6.89 11.26
N TRP A 135 -12.07 -6.91 10.98
CA TRP A 135 -11.11 -7.83 11.60
C TRP A 135 -10.41 -7.24 12.84
N GLY A 136 -10.80 -6.04 13.29
CA GLY A 136 -10.20 -5.36 14.44
C GLY A 136 -8.82 -4.73 14.16
N VAL A 137 -8.46 -4.59 12.87
CA VAL A 137 -7.23 -3.91 12.42
C VAL A 137 -7.55 -2.43 12.18
N THR A 138 -6.67 -1.54 12.62
CA THR A 138 -6.68 -0.11 12.28
C THR A 138 -5.39 0.17 11.51
N CYS A 139 -5.48 0.84 10.37
CA CYS A 139 -4.34 1.09 9.48
C CYS A 139 -3.32 2.01 10.14
N ARG A 140 -3.75 3.19 10.60
CA ARG A 140 -2.97 4.30 11.22
C ARG A 140 -1.88 4.92 10.34
N ASP A 141 -1.39 4.17 9.38
CA ASP A 141 -0.48 4.53 8.31
C ASP A 141 -1.23 4.47 6.98
N LEU A 142 -2.18 5.39 6.81
CA LEU A 142 -2.93 5.59 5.57
C LEU A 142 -2.50 6.94 4.98
N HIS A 143 -1.40 6.90 4.24
CA HIS A 143 -0.81 8.03 3.53
C HIS A 143 -0.66 7.70 2.02
N PRO A 144 -0.26 8.64 1.17
CA PRO A 144 -0.26 8.41 -0.28
C PRO A 144 0.68 7.29 -0.76
N GLY A 145 1.73 6.96 0.01
CA GLY A 145 2.65 5.84 -0.30
C GLY A 145 2.04 4.46 -0.11
N ASN A 146 0.87 4.38 0.55
CA ASN A 146 0.08 3.16 0.69
C ASN A 146 -0.83 2.91 -0.52
N ILE A 147 -1.14 3.94 -1.32
CA ILE A 147 -1.97 3.84 -2.52
C ILE A 147 -1.11 3.33 -3.69
N LEU A 148 -1.45 2.16 -4.20
CA LEU A 148 -0.93 1.59 -5.43
C LEU A 148 -2.02 1.46 -6.48
N LEU A 149 -1.63 1.28 -7.74
CA LEU A 149 -2.55 0.95 -8.83
C LEU A 149 -2.13 -0.39 -9.44
N ASP A 150 -3.11 -1.22 -9.82
CA ASP A 150 -2.87 -2.45 -10.56
C ASP A 150 -2.63 -2.19 -12.07
N GLU A 151 -2.48 -3.24 -12.87
CA GLU A 151 -2.31 -3.11 -14.33
C GLU A 151 -3.59 -2.68 -15.07
N SER A 152 -4.76 -2.76 -14.40
CA SER A 152 -6.08 -2.39 -14.92
C SER A 152 -6.47 -0.93 -14.60
N GLY A 153 -5.93 -0.36 -13.52
CA GLY A 153 -6.25 0.98 -13.00
C GLY A 153 -7.03 1.00 -11.67
N HIS A 154 -7.26 -0.15 -11.05
CA HIS A 154 -7.90 -0.30 -9.74
C HIS A 154 -6.95 0.08 -8.59
N LEU A 155 -7.51 0.61 -7.50
CA LEU A 155 -6.75 1.04 -6.35
C LEU A 155 -6.46 -0.10 -5.38
N LEU A 156 -5.17 -0.40 -5.20
CA LEU A 156 -4.68 -1.38 -4.24
C LEU A 156 -4.13 -0.68 -2.99
N LEU A 157 -4.79 -0.86 -1.84
CA LEU A 157 -4.33 -0.32 -0.56
C LEU A 157 -3.29 -1.24 0.10
N THR A 158 -2.11 -0.70 0.40
CA THR A 158 -1.04 -1.42 1.12
C THR A 158 -0.78 -0.86 2.51
N PHE A 159 -1.25 -1.55 3.55
CA PHE A 159 -1.10 -1.17 4.95
C PHE A 159 0.13 -1.85 5.61
N GLN A 160 0.62 -1.26 6.71
CA GLN A 160 1.61 -1.88 7.58
C GLN A 160 0.96 -2.36 8.89
N LEU A 161 1.32 -3.56 9.36
CA LEU A 161 0.87 -4.09 10.65
C LEU A 161 1.83 -3.67 11.76
N TYR A 162 1.28 -3.04 12.81
CA TYR A 162 2.02 -2.52 13.95
C TYR A 162 1.91 -3.41 15.19
N TRP A 163 3.04 -3.87 15.72
CA TRP A 163 3.12 -4.65 16.95
C TRP A 163 3.17 -3.73 18.17
N ARG A 164 2.10 -3.81 18.98
CA ARG A 164 1.89 -2.95 20.15
C ARG A 164 3.02 -3.10 21.17
N GLY A 165 3.83 -2.03 21.31
CA GLY A 165 4.98 -1.99 22.23
C GLY A 165 6.32 -2.35 21.60
N VAL A 166 6.37 -2.54 20.28
CA VAL A 166 7.62 -2.70 19.51
C VAL A 166 7.79 -1.56 18.51
N ASP A 167 6.75 -1.29 17.71
CA ASP A 167 6.80 -0.30 16.64
C ASP A 167 6.34 1.10 17.09
N SER A 168 6.81 2.14 16.39
CA SER A 168 6.21 3.48 16.49
C SER A 168 4.74 3.41 16.03
N PRO A 169 3.77 4.00 16.76
CA PRO A 169 2.35 3.80 16.47
C PRO A 169 1.82 4.60 15.26
N VAL A 170 2.64 5.50 14.68
CA VAL A 170 2.30 6.39 13.56
C VAL A 170 3.57 6.69 12.74
N SER A 171 3.45 6.85 11.41
CA SER A 171 4.51 7.38 10.54
C SER A 171 4.75 8.89 10.75
N GLU A 172 6.01 9.32 10.69
CA GLU A 172 6.36 10.74 10.75
C GLU A 172 5.92 11.49 9.47
N GLU A 173 5.98 10.81 8.32
CA GLU A 173 5.51 11.30 7.03
C GLU A 173 3.98 11.48 7.00
N ALA A 174 3.24 10.54 7.61
CA ALA A 174 1.78 10.64 7.75
C ALA A 174 1.38 11.82 8.65
N VAL A 175 2.12 12.08 9.74
CA VAL A 175 1.94 13.26 10.59
C VAL A 175 2.29 14.55 9.84
N ALA A 176 3.45 14.62 9.19
CA ALA A 176 3.90 15.80 8.44
C ALA A 176 2.99 16.13 7.24
N GLY A 177 2.35 15.12 6.64
CA GLY A 177 1.36 15.29 5.57
C GLY A 177 -0.04 15.71 6.04
N LEU A 178 -0.31 15.68 7.35
CA LEU A 178 -1.64 15.75 7.97
C LEU A 178 -2.60 14.59 7.57
N TYR A 179 -2.04 13.46 7.13
CA TYR A 179 -2.79 12.23 6.91
C TYR A 179 -3.09 11.50 8.22
N ALA A 180 -2.20 11.57 9.21
CA ALA A 180 -2.47 11.05 10.54
C ALA A 180 -3.51 11.92 11.27
N ALA A 181 -4.54 11.30 11.83
CA ALA A 181 -5.63 12.03 12.51
C ALA A 181 -5.14 12.77 13.76
N PRO A 182 -5.73 13.92 14.15
CA PRO A 182 -5.22 14.74 15.25
C PRO A 182 -5.16 14.01 16.59
N GLU A 183 -5.99 12.99 16.81
CA GLU A 183 -5.97 12.14 18.01
C GLU A 183 -4.88 11.06 18.03
N THR A 184 -4.20 10.73 16.92
CA THR A 184 -3.11 9.74 16.93
C THR A 184 -1.89 10.20 17.73
N THR A 185 -1.74 11.52 17.92
CA THR A 185 -0.71 12.15 18.76
C THR A 185 -1.06 12.17 20.25
N LYS A 186 -2.27 11.76 20.62
CA LYS A 186 -2.79 11.82 22.01
C LYS A 186 -2.54 10.50 22.73
N ILE A 187 -2.58 10.52 24.06
CA ILE A 187 -2.32 9.36 24.93
C ILE A 187 -3.49 8.35 24.94
N PHE A 188 -4.60 8.65 24.25
CA PHE A 188 -5.79 7.80 24.20
C PHE A 188 -5.66 6.69 23.15
N PRO A 189 -6.35 5.54 23.31
CA PRO A 189 -6.36 4.49 22.28
C PRO A 189 -6.91 5.01 20.94
N VAL A 190 -6.12 4.86 19.88
CA VAL A 190 -6.54 5.17 18.51
C VAL A 190 -7.68 4.25 18.09
N THR A 191 -8.79 4.84 17.63
CA THR A 191 -9.99 4.16 17.14
C THR A 191 -10.01 4.07 15.61
N PRO A 192 -10.90 3.25 15.00
CA PRO A 192 -11.08 3.21 13.54
C PRO A 192 -11.39 4.57 12.89
N ALA A 193 -11.96 5.53 13.64
CA ALA A 193 -12.20 6.89 13.17
C ALA A 193 -10.94 7.63 12.71
N ALA A 194 -9.75 7.24 13.19
CA ALA A 194 -8.49 7.81 12.73
C ALA A 194 -8.21 7.49 11.25
N ASP A 195 -8.55 6.27 10.79
CA ASP A 195 -8.40 5.90 9.38
C ASP A 195 -9.40 6.66 8.50
N TRP A 196 -10.59 7.02 9.01
CA TRP A 196 -11.56 7.83 8.26
C TRP A 196 -11.11 9.29 8.07
N TRP A 197 -10.33 9.85 8.99
CA TRP A 197 -9.62 11.11 8.74
C TRP A 197 -8.57 10.94 7.64
N SER A 198 -7.74 9.90 7.74
CA SER A 198 -6.68 9.63 6.75
C SER A 198 -7.25 9.41 5.35
N TYR A 199 -8.37 8.70 5.25
CA TYR A 199 -9.19 8.54 4.06
C TYR A 199 -9.66 9.91 3.52
N GLY A 200 -10.28 10.76 4.36
CA GLY A 200 -10.67 12.12 3.98
C GLY A 200 -9.50 13.00 3.52
N ALA A 201 -8.32 12.86 4.12
CA ALA A 201 -7.11 13.60 3.75
C ALA A 201 -6.55 13.16 2.38
N LEU A 202 -6.70 11.87 2.04
CA LEU A 202 -6.39 11.34 0.71
C LEU A 202 -7.42 11.77 -0.33
N LEU A 203 -8.72 11.70 -0.02
CA LEU A 203 -9.76 12.22 -0.92
C LEU A 203 -9.57 13.71 -1.19
N PHE A 204 -9.23 14.52 -0.18
CA PHE A 204 -8.87 15.93 -0.38
C PHE A 204 -7.72 16.10 -1.38
N ARG A 205 -6.67 15.27 -1.31
CA ARG A 205 -5.54 15.34 -2.27
C ARG A 205 -5.93 14.89 -3.67
N LEU A 206 -6.71 13.82 -3.80
CA LEU A 206 -7.18 13.33 -5.11
C LEU A 206 -8.12 14.32 -5.79
N LEU A 207 -9.03 14.96 -5.03
CA LEU A 207 -10.01 15.93 -5.52
C LEU A 207 -9.41 17.33 -5.79
N THR A 208 -8.38 17.76 -5.06
CA THR A 208 -7.86 19.15 -5.18
C THR A 208 -6.45 19.27 -5.78
N GLY A 209 -5.71 18.15 -5.90
CA GLY A 209 -4.28 18.12 -6.23
C GLY A 209 -3.35 18.60 -5.09
N LYS A 210 -3.88 19.04 -3.94
CA LYS A 210 -3.11 19.65 -2.84
C LYS A 210 -3.12 18.76 -1.60
N SER A 211 -2.04 18.77 -0.80
CA SER A 211 -2.08 18.16 0.53
C SER A 211 -2.71 19.13 1.54
N LEU A 212 -3.36 18.59 2.59
CA LEU A 212 -3.79 19.39 3.73
C LEU A 212 -2.59 20.13 4.36
N SER A 213 -1.42 19.51 4.47
CA SER A 213 -0.19 20.17 4.97
C SER A 213 0.24 21.40 4.16
N SER A 214 -0.03 21.43 2.84
CA SER A 214 0.27 22.60 2.00
C SER A 214 -0.75 23.73 2.15
N CYS A 215 -1.97 23.43 2.59
CA CYS A 215 -3.01 24.44 2.85
C CYS A 215 -3.00 24.92 4.31
N TYR A 216 -2.61 24.06 5.24
CA TYR A 216 -2.63 24.29 6.68
C TYR A 216 -1.25 23.96 7.30
N PRO A 217 -0.17 24.69 6.95
CA PRO A 217 1.19 24.39 7.41
C PRO A 217 1.40 24.57 8.93
N GLY A 218 0.46 25.22 9.63
CA GLY A 218 0.42 25.27 11.09
C GLY A 218 -0.29 24.09 11.76
N GLY A 219 -0.79 23.12 10.99
CA GLY A 219 -1.67 22.05 11.47
C GLY A 219 -3.15 22.43 11.46
N ILE A 220 -4.01 21.46 11.83
CA ILE A 220 -5.46 21.61 11.92
C ILE A 220 -5.88 21.38 13.38
N PHE A 221 -6.66 22.31 13.94
CA PHE A 221 -7.10 22.33 15.33
C PHE A 221 -8.64 22.30 15.43
N SER A 222 -9.18 22.18 16.64
CA SER A 222 -10.63 22.10 16.90
C SER A 222 -11.46 23.30 16.42
N HIS A 223 -10.83 24.42 16.10
CA HIS A 223 -11.46 25.64 15.58
C HIS A 223 -11.03 25.97 14.13
N THR A 224 -10.25 25.10 13.49
CA THR A 224 -9.81 25.29 12.10
C THR A 224 -10.94 24.91 11.15
N ILE A 225 -11.46 25.90 10.41
CA ILE A 225 -12.41 25.67 9.33
C ILE A 225 -11.62 25.30 8.08
N ILE A 226 -11.84 24.09 7.55
CA ILE A 226 -11.25 23.66 6.29
C ILE A 226 -12.10 24.23 5.15
N THR A 227 -11.48 25.00 4.26
CA THR A 227 -12.10 25.56 3.06
C THR A 227 -11.81 24.68 1.84
N PHE A 228 -12.78 24.61 0.93
CA PHE A 228 -12.75 23.79 -0.28
C PHE A 228 -12.82 24.67 -1.54
N PRO A 229 -12.21 24.27 -2.68
CA PRO A 229 -12.28 25.03 -3.92
C PRO A 229 -13.69 25.03 -4.53
N GLU A 230 -14.07 26.14 -5.17
CA GLU A 230 -15.38 26.33 -5.84
C GLU A 230 -15.65 25.37 -7.01
N PHE A 231 -14.66 24.60 -7.46
CA PHE A 231 -14.80 23.61 -8.54
C PHE A 231 -15.25 22.22 -8.06
N LEU A 232 -15.26 21.96 -6.75
CA LEU A 232 -15.75 20.70 -6.19
C LEU A 232 -17.27 20.67 -6.11
N SER A 233 -17.87 19.49 -6.24
CA SER A 233 -19.30 19.31 -6.01
C SER A 233 -19.69 19.60 -4.55
N PRO A 234 -20.94 20.03 -4.29
CA PRO A 234 -21.48 20.12 -2.94
C PRO A 234 -21.36 18.80 -2.16
N GLU A 235 -21.54 17.67 -2.85
CA GLU A 235 -21.42 16.32 -2.31
C GLU A 235 -19.98 16.00 -1.90
N ALA A 236 -18.98 16.33 -2.73
CA ALA A 236 -17.57 16.19 -2.36
C ALA A 236 -17.21 17.08 -1.16
N CYS A 237 -17.73 18.32 -1.13
CA CYS A 237 -17.51 19.24 -0.02
C CYS A 237 -18.14 18.75 1.29
N SER A 238 -19.35 18.18 1.27
CA SER A 238 -20.00 17.62 2.47
C SER A 238 -19.21 16.42 3.00
N LEU A 239 -18.84 15.47 2.12
CA LEU A 239 -18.06 14.29 2.49
C LEU A 239 -16.74 14.68 3.19
N LEU A 240 -15.99 15.62 2.62
CA LEU A 240 -14.75 16.11 3.22
C LEU A 240 -14.98 16.88 4.53
N THR A 241 -16.07 17.65 4.63
CA THR A 241 -16.46 18.38 5.85
C THR A 241 -16.82 17.45 7.02
N GLU A 242 -17.31 16.24 6.73
CA GLU A 242 -17.75 15.27 7.72
C GLU A 242 -16.65 14.26 8.07
N LEU A 243 -15.78 13.89 7.11
CA LEU A 243 -14.58 13.07 7.35
C LEU A 243 -13.44 13.83 8.05
N LEU A 244 -13.24 15.12 7.77
CA LEU A 244 -12.14 15.92 8.33
C LEU A 244 -12.52 16.64 9.64
N ARG A 245 -13.44 16.05 10.42
CA ARG A 245 -13.81 16.54 11.75
C ARG A 245 -12.67 16.31 12.75
N TYR A 246 -12.30 17.35 13.48
CA TYR A 246 -11.21 17.30 14.46
C TYR A 246 -11.53 16.33 15.62
N ASP A 247 -12.78 16.29 16.08
CA ASP A 247 -13.22 15.31 17.06
C ASP A 247 -13.59 13.98 16.36
N PRO A 248 -13.01 12.83 16.76
CA PRO A 248 -13.31 11.53 16.15
C PRO A 248 -14.73 11.01 16.44
N THR A 249 -15.46 11.59 17.41
CA THR A 249 -16.85 11.22 17.73
C THR A 249 -17.89 12.00 16.92
N GLU A 250 -17.52 13.17 16.40
CA GLU A 250 -18.32 13.94 15.42
C GLU A 250 -17.99 13.57 13.96
N ARG A 251 -17.02 12.68 13.75
CA ARG A 251 -16.49 12.31 12.43
C ARG A 251 -17.35 11.25 11.75
N LEU A 252 -17.58 11.40 10.45
CA LEU A 252 -18.22 10.38 9.62
C LEU A 252 -17.44 9.06 9.72
N GLY A 253 -18.13 7.94 9.91
CA GLY A 253 -17.50 6.65 10.20
C GLY A 253 -17.15 6.40 11.68
N GLY A 254 -17.22 7.43 12.54
CA GLY A 254 -16.99 7.33 14.00
C GLY A 254 -18.26 7.26 14.86
N GLY A 255 -19.44 7.48 14.25
CA GLY A 255 -20.74 7.46 14.91
C GLY A 255 -21.31 6.07 15.19
N VAL A 256 -22.57 6.02 15.65
CA VAL A 256 -23.24 4.76 16.06
C VAL A 256 -23.42 3.76 14.92
N ASN A 257 -23.61 4.23 13.69
CA ASN A 257 -23.72 3.37 12.50
C ASN A 257 -22.35 3.02 11.89
N GLY A 258 -21.26 3.61 12.41
CA GLY A 258 -19.90 3.38 11.91
C GLY A 258 -19.76 3.65 10.42
N SER A 259 -19.15 2.70 9.70
CA SER A 259 -18.84 2.82 8.27
C SER A 259 -20.07 2.86 7.35
N ASP A 260 -21.26 2.48 7.82
CA ASP A 260 -22.50 2.55 7.03
C ASP A 260 -22.91 4.01 6.72
N ASP A 261 -22.58 4.97 7.59
CA ASP A 261 -22.84 6.40 7.32
C ASP A 261 -22.04 6.91 6.11
N ILE A 262 -20.84 6.37 5.87
CA ILE A 262 -20.01 6.74 4.70
C ILE A 262 -20.62 6.14 3.42
N LYS A 263 -21.04 4.88 3.42
CA LYS A 263 -21.69 4.24 2.26
C LYS A 263 -22.99 4.92 1.84
N CYS A 264 -23.74 5.45 2.80
CA CYS A 264 -25.00 6.16 2.56
C CYS A 264 -24.80 7.63 2.13
N HIS A 265 -23.59 8.17 2.18
CA HIS A 265 -23.34 9.58 1.90
C HIS A 265 -23.59 9.92 0.41
N PRO A 266 -24.28 11.03 0.06
CA PRO A 266 -24.69 11.35 -1.33
C PRO A 266 -23.60 11.33 -2.38
N PHE A 267 -22.34 11.60 -2.01
CA PHE A 267 -21.18 11.47 -2.91
C PHE A 267 -21.05 10.07 -3.54
N PHE A 268 -21.50 9.01 -2.88
CA PHE A 268 -21.45 7.63 -3.39
C PHE A 268 -22.76 7.17 -4.05
N SER A 269 -23.72 8.07 -4.30
CA SER A 269 -25.05 7.74 -4.87
C SER A 269 -25.03 7.06 -6.25
N SER A 270 -23.90 7.08 -6.97
CA SER A 270 -23.71 6.38 -8.25
C SER A 270 -22.91 5.07 -8.15
N ILE A 271 -22.56 4.61 -6.94
CA ILE A 271 -21.76 3.40 -6.73
C ILE A 271 -22.67 2.20 -6.42
N ASP A 272 -22.55 1.15 -7.23
CA ASP A 272 -23.05 -0.17 -6.86
C ASP A 272 -22.02 -0.85 -5.96
N TRP A 273 -22.26 -0.79 -4.65
CA TRP A 273 -21.38 -1.41 -3.66
C TRP A 273 -21.22 -2.91 -3.85
N GLN A 274 -22.21 -3.64 -4.39
CA GLN A 274 -22.06 -5.08 -4.62
C GLN A 274 -20.97 -5.36 -5.67
N VAL A 275 -20.93 -4.57 -6.75
CA VAL A 275 -19.88 -4.67 -7.77
C VAL A 275 -18.50 -4.40 -7.17
N VAL A 276 -18.38 -3.39 -6.28
CA VAL A 276 -17.10 -3.09 -5.61
C VAL A 276 -16.65 -4.23 -4.68
N TYR A 277 -17.57 -4.88 -3.95
CA TYR A 277 -17.26 -6.06 -3.14
C TYR A 277 -16.97 -7.34 -3.97
N GLU A 278 -17.40 -7.42 -5.24
CA GLU A 278 -17.12 -8.56 -6.13
C GLU A 278 -15.78 -8.44 -6.89
N CYS A 279 -15.16 -7.24 -6.88
CA CYS A 279 -13.89 -6.95 -7.55
C CYS A 279 -12.64 -7.01 -6.62
N LEU A 280 -12.79 -7.30 -5.31
CA LEU A 280 -11.75 -7.22 -4.28
C LEU A 280 -11.57 -8.52 -3.47
#